data_AF-A0A1H1A684-F1
#
_entry.id   AF-A0A1H1A684-F1
#
_cell.length_a   1.000
_cell.length_b   1.000
_cell.length_c   1.000
_cell.angle_alpha   90.00
_cell.angle_beta   90.00
_cell.angle_gamma   90.00
#
_symmetry.space_group_name_H-M   'P 1'
#
loop_
_entity.id
_entity.type
_entity.pdbx_description
1 polymer ?
#
loop_
_entity_poly.entity_id
_entity_poly.type
_entity_poly.pdbx_seq_one_letter_code
_entity_poly.pdbx_strand_id
1 'polypeptide(L)'
;MGKVKQLFQVISYLQYPLLLVALGYVVYPYFAGFDTFWTSINSALIFSGLAISFSTLQDTTKTQNNFSRKVWEDPRKGMLALMVISGTTLLFLALGMFGFFVSKGGILKEVSFGTLMLGLGYVGLLKAAIEMHEHHRVVAPAVSPTEPA
;
A
#
# COMPACT_ATOMS: atom_id res chain seq x y z
N MET A 1 -18.85 18.54 -6.36
CA MET A 1 -17.85 17.59 -5.81
C MET A 1 -17.50 16.40 -6.74
N GLY A 2 -18.30 16.05 -7.76
CA GLY A 2 -18.05 14.87 -8.61
C GLY A 2 -16.80 14.93 -9.50
N LYS A 3 -16.51 16.09 -10.13
CA LYS A 3 -15.40 16.22 -11.09
C LYS A 3 -14.01 16.02 -10.48
N VAL A 4 -13.82 16.48 -9.23
CA VAL A 4 -12.54 16.35 -8.52
C VAL A 4 -12.27 14.90 -8.11
N LYS A 5 -13.29 14.19 -7.59
CA LYS A 5 -13.17 12.76 -7.28
C LYS A 5 -12.87 11.92 -8.52
N GLN A 6 -13.52 12.24 -9.65
CA GLN A 6 -13.24 11.59 -10.94
C GLN A 6 -11.80 11.83 -11.39
N LEU A 7 -11.27 13.04 -11.23
CA LEU A 7 -9.87 13.34 -11.55
C LEU A 7 -8.92 12.48 -10.73
N PHE A 8 -9.09 12.40 -9.40
CA PHE A 8 -8.26 11.54 -8.55
C PHE A 8 -8.38 10.06 -8.90
N GLN A 9 -9.58 9.59 -9.25
CA GLN A 9 -9.78 8.24 -9.73
C GLN A 9 -9.02 7.98 -11.05
N VAL A 10 -9.04 8.92 -12.00
CA VAL A 10 -8.27 8.79 -13.25
C VAL A 10 -6.77 8.76 -12.96
N ILE A 11 -6.29 9.68 -12.12
CA ILE A 11 -4.88 9.76 -11.72
C ILE A 11 -4.43 8.47 -11.02
N SER A 12 -5.29 7.85 -10.22
CA SER A 12 -4.98 6.59 -9.52
C SER A 12 -4.57 5.45 -10.47
N TYR A 13 -5.05 5.46 -11.73
CA TYR A 13 -4.68 4.45 -12.72
C TYR A 13 -3.22 4.50 -13.14
N LEU A 14 -2.48 5.57 -12.80
CA LEU A 14 -1.02 5.61 -12.93
C LEU A 14 -0.33 4.54 -12.07
N GLN A 15 -1.00 3.97 -11.07
CA GLN A 15 -0.48 2.83 -10.33
C GLN A 15 -0.06 1.66 -11.25
N TYR A 16 -0.80 1.40 -12.33
CA TYR A 16 -0.57 0.23 -13.18
C TYR A 16 0.69 0.36 -14.05
N PRO A 17 0.93 1.47 -14.78
CA PRO A 17 2.21 1.66 -15.44
C PRO A 17 3.38 1.74 -14.46
N LEU A 18 3.21 2.35 -13.28
CA LEU A 18 4.27 2.38 -12.26
C LEU A 18 4.61 0.97 -11.74
N LEU A 19 3.60 0.13 -11.51
CA LEU A 19 3.79 -1.26 -11.13
C LEU A 19 4.47 -2.06 -12.24
N LEU A 20 4.13 -1.81 -13.51
CA LEU A 20 4.79 -2.45 -14.65
C LEU A 20 6.28 -2.05 -14.72
N VAL A 21 6.61 -0.79 -14.46
CA VAL A 21 8.01 -0.34 -14.36
C VAL A 21 8.73 -1.02 -13.20
N ALA A 22 8.09 -1.12 -12.03
CA ALA A 22 8.66 -1.82 -10.88
C ALA A 22 8.96 -3.30 -11.19
N LEU A 23 8.02 -3.99 -11.84
CA LEU A 23 8.21 -5.37 -12.30
C LEU A 23 9.32 -5.48 -13.35
N GLY A 24 9.41 -4.50 -14.25
CA GLY A 24 10.50 -4.39 -15.21
C GLY A 24 11.86 -4.39 -14.52
N TYR A 25 12.03 -3.59 -13.45
CA TYR A 25 13.26 -3.58 -12.67
C TYR A 25 13.52 -4.86 -11.89
N VAL A 26 12.49 -5.60 -11.45
CA VAL A 26 12.70 -6.93 -10.84
C VAL A 26 13.26 -7.93 -11.86
N VAL A 27 12.81 -7.85 -13.11
CA VAL A 27 13.17 -8.78 -14.18
C VAL A 27 14.46 -8.38 -14.91
N TYR A 28 14.80 -7.09 -14.92
CA TYR A 28 15.93 -6.53 -15.67
C TYR A 28 17.30 -7.22 -15.40
N PRO A 29 17.69 -7.54 -14.15
CA PRO A 29 18.99 -8.16 -13.86
C PRO A 29 19.22 -9.52 -14.54
N TYR A 30 18.14 -10.25 -14.86
CA TYR A 30 18.22 -11.55 -15.54
C TYR A 30 18.65 -11.42 -17.01
N PHE A 31 18.51 -10.24 -17.60
CA PHE A 31 18.88 -9.95 -18.99
C PHE A 31 20.13 -9.07 -19.09
N ALA A 32 20.31 -8.14 -18.16
CA ALA A 32 21.41 -7.17 -18.17
C ALA A 32 22.62 -7.55 -17.30
N GLY A 33 22.51 -8.64 -16.52
CA GLY A 33 23.55 -9.11 -15.61
C GLY A 33 23.29 -8.74 -14.15
N PHE A 34 23.70 -9.62 -13.25
CA PHE A 34 23.45 -9.51 -11.80
C PHE A 34 24.20 -8.38 -11.10
N ASP A 35 25.18 -7.75 -11.75
CA ASP A 35 25.84 -6.55 -11.23
C ASP A 35 24.84 -5.39 -11.05
N THR A 36 23.74 -5.40 -11.82
CA THR A 36 22.66 -4.40 -11.73
C THR A 36 21.59 -4.72 -10.68
N PHE A 37 21.70 -5.86 -9.98
CA PHE A 37 20.65 -6.39 -9.11
C PHE A 37 20.21 -5.38 -8.04
N TRP A 38 21.15 -4.85 -7.27
CA TRP A 38 20.83 -3.96 -6.15
C TRP A 38 20.23 -2.63 -6.59
N THR A 39 20.77 -2.03 -7.65
CA THR A 39 20.23 -0.80 -8.23
C THR A 39 18.81 -1.04 -8.75
N SER A 40 18.57 -2.18 -9.40
CA SER A 40 17.25 -2.52 -9.92
C SER A 40 16.24 -2.81 -8.81
N ILE A 41 16.65 -3.51 -7.74
CA ILE A 41 15.81 -3.70 -6.55
C ILE A 41 15.44 -2.35 -5.92
N ASN A 42 16.40 -1.43 -5.76
CA ASN A 42 16.12 -0.10 -5.23
C ASN A 42 15.07 0.63 -6.11
N SER A 43 15.24 0.64 -7.42
CA SER A 43 14.25 1.21 -8.35
C SER A 43 12.88 0.53 -8.21
N ALA A 44 12.83 -0.79 -8.14
CA ALA A 44 11.58 -1.53 -7.96
C ALA A 44 10.86 -1.14 -6.65
N LEU A 45 11.59 -0.96 -5.55
CA LEU A 45 11.03 -0.50 -4.27
C LEU A 45 10.45 0.90 -4.37
N ILE A 46 11.17 1.84 -5.00
CA ILE A 46 10.72 3.22 -5.21
C ILE A 46 9.45 3.24 -6.06
N PHE A 47 9.46 2.57 -7.22
CA PHE A 47 8.30 2.54 -8.12
C PHE A 47 7.10 1.82 -7.51
N SER A 48 7.33 0.79 -6.70
CA SER A 48 6.25 0.12 -5.94
C SER A 48 5.64 1.06 -4.90
N GLY A 49 6.46 1.80 -4.14
CA GLY A 49 5.97 2.80 -3.19
C GLY A 49 5.13 3.89 -3.85
N LEU A 50 5.55 4.35 -5.03
CA LEU A 50 4.78 5.29 -5.85
C LEU A 50 3.47 4.67 -6.34
N ALA A 51 3.52 3.47 -6.91
CA ALA A 51 2.33 2.78 -7.40
C ALA A 51 1.26 2.61 -6.30
N ILE A 52 1.68 2.18 -5.10
CA ILE A 52 0.80 2.08 -3.93
C ILE A 52 0.26 3.46 -3.54
N SER A 53 1.09 4.51 -3.54
CA SER A 53 0.61 5.87 -3.24
C SER A 53 -0.49 6.32 -4.21
N PHE A 54 -0.35 6.04 -5.51
CA PHE A 54 -1.40 6.34 -6.49
C PHE A 54 -2.66 5.49 -6.29
N SER A 55 -2.53 4.22 -5.85
CA SER A 55 -3.69 3.38 -5.56
C SER A 55 -4.59 3.95 -4.46
N THR A 56 -4.02 4.72 -3.53
CA THR A 56 -4.76 5.33 -2.41
C THR A 56 -5.69 6.47 -2.82
N LEU A 57 -5.54 6.99 -4.05
CA LEU A 57 -6.41 8.03 -4.61
C LEU A 57 -7.75 7.47 -5.12
N GLN A 58 -7.90 6.15 -5.14
CA GLN A 58 -9.15 5.48 -5.55
C GLN A 58 -10.27 5.72 -4.56
N ASP A 59 -11.50 5.62 -5.06
CA ASP A 59 -12.71 5.71 -4.22
C ASP A 59 -12.80 4.53 -3.24
N THR A 60 -12.64 4.81 -1.94
CA THR A 60 -12.71 3.86 -0.84
C THR A 60 -14.14 3.50 -0.43
N THR A 61 -15.17 4.07 -1.07
CA THR A 61 -16.58 3.65 -0.88
C THR A 61 -16.96 2.43 -1.72
N LYS A 62 -16.08 2.01 -2.63
CA LYS A 62 -16.26 0.84 -3.48
C LYS A 62 -15.15 -0.16 -3.22
N THR A 63 -15.52 -1.42 -2.99
CA THR A 63 -14.55 -2.51 -2.98
C THR A 63 -14.04 -2.77 -4.40
N GLN A 64 -12.72 -2.87 -4.55
CA GLN A 64 -12.07 -3.06 -5.84
C GLN A 64 -12.23 -4.50 -6.38
N ASN A 65 -12.43 -5.48 -5.49
CA ASN A 65 -12.53 -6.90 -5.84
C ASN A 65 -13.32 -7.69 -4.79
N ASN A 66 -13.88 -8.84 -5.19
CA ASN A 66 -14.57 -9.79 -4.33
C ASN A 66 -13.72 -10.27 -3.14
N PHE A 67 -12.40 -10.41 -3.33
CA PHE A 67 -11.49 -10.73 -2.22
C PHE A 67 -11.42 -9.60 -1.20
N SER A 68 -11.23 -8.36 -1.68
CA SER A 68 -11.20 -7.17 -0.83
C SER A 68 -12.50 -7.02 -0.06
N ARG A 69 -13.64 -7.22 -0.72
CA ARG A 69 -14.96 -7.21 -0.09
C ARG A 69 -15.07 -8.19 1.08
N LYS A 70 -14.65 -9.44 0.90
CA LYS A 70 -14.65 -10.47 1.97
C LYS A 70 -13.76 -10.12 3.16
N VAL A 71 -12.67 -9.38 2.93
CA VAL A 71 -11.77 -8.94 4.01
C VAL A 71 -12.38 -7.78 4.78
N TRP A 72 -12.97 -6.80 4.10
CA TRP A 72 -13.46 -5.58 4.75
C TRP A 72 -14.85 -5.69 5.37
N GLU A 73 -15.72 -6.58 4.85
CA GLU A 73 -17.04 -6.85 5.43
C GLU A 73 -16.95 -7.57 6.79
N ASP A 74 -15.94 -8.42 6.97
CA ASP A 74 -15.70 -9.17 8.20
C ASP A 74 -14.88 -8.32 9.19
N PRO A 75 -15.42 -7.97 10.38
CA PRO A 75 -14.75 -7.06 11.31
C PRO A 75 -13.43 -7.62 11.84
N ARG A 76 -13.30 -8.95 11.99
CA ARG A 76 -12.06 -9.57 12.49
C ARG A 76 -10.98 -9.57 11.41
N LYS A 77 -11.35 -9.87 10.16
CA LYS A 77 -10.41 -9.87 9.03
C LYS A 77 -9.98 -8.47 8.65
N GLY A 78 -10.89 -7.50 8.69
CA GLY A 78 -10.58 -6.09 8.49
C GLY A 78 -9.57 -5.59 9.53
N MET A 79 -9.80 -5.89 10.81
CA MET A 79 -8.85 -5.55 11.87
C MET A 79 -7.49 -6.24 11.71
N LEU A 80 -7.48 -7.53 11.35
CA LEU A 80 -6.23 -8.24 11.06
C LEU A 80 -5.47 -7.62 9.89
N ALA A 81 -6.16 -7.26 8.81
CA ALA A 81 -5.55 -6.59 7.67
C ALA A 81 -4.94 -5.24 8.07
N LEU A 82 -5.64 -4.45 8.89
CA LEU A 82 -5.12 -3.19 9.42
C LEU A 82 -3.88 -3.40 10.29
N MET A 83 -3.87 -4.40 11.15
CA MET A 83 -2.69 -4.75 11.97
C MET A 83 -1.50 -5.17 11.10
N VAL A 84 -1.73 -6.00 10.08
CA VAL A 84 -0.68 -6.43 9.15
C VAL A 84 -0.12 -5.25 8.38
N ILE A 85 -0.97 -4.42 7.77
CA ILE A 85 -0.54 -3.24 7.01
C ILE A 85 0.24 -2.31 7.95
N SER A 86 -0.26 -2.03 9.15
CA SER A 86 0.42 -1.18 10.13
C SER A 86 1.80 -1.73 10.51
N GLY A 87 1.89 -3.03 10.81
CA GLY A 87 3.16 -3.68 11.13
C GLY A 87 4.16 -3.62 9.98
N THR A 88 3.71 -3.85 8.74
CA THR A 88 4.54 -3.75 7.54
C THR A 88 5.00 -2.31 7.28
N THR A 89 4.13 -1.32 7.46
CA THR A 89 4.47 0.10 7.36
C THR A 89 5.59 0.46 8.33
N LEU A 90 5.42 0.10 9.61
CA LEU A 90 6.43 0.37 10.64
C LEU A 90 7.74 -0.35 10.36
N LEU A 91 7.70 -1.60 9.89
CA LEU A 91 8.89 -2.37 9.53
C LEU A 91 9.68 -1.69 8.41
N PHE A 92 9.03 -1.32 7.31
CA PHE A 92 9.71 -0.66 6.18
C PHE A 92 10.25 0.71 6.55
N LEU A 93 9.50 1.51 7.32
CA LEU A 93 9.98 2.81 7.79
C LEU A 93 11.17 2.64 8.74
N ALA A 94 11.08 1.73 9.72
CA ALA A 94 12.15 1.53 10.69
C ALA A 94 13.43 1.00 10.02
N LEU A 95 13.33 -0.03 9.17
CA LEU A 95 14.48 -0.57 8.44
C LEU A 95 15.06 0.43 7.44
N GLY A 96 14.19 1.11 6.67
CA GLY A 96 14.60 2.12 5.70
C GLY A 96 15.29 3.31 6.37
N MET A 97 14.73 3.85 7.45
CA MET A 97 15.37 4.93 8.21
C MET A 97 16.69 4.47 8.84
N PHE A 98 16.67 3.35 9.56
CA PHE A 98 17.86 2.83 10.22
C PHE A 98 18.99 2.61 9.21
N GLY A 99 18.72 1.90 8.12
CA GLY A 99 19.71 1.65 7.08
C GLY A 99 20.18 2.93 6.39
N PHE A 100 19.29 3.90 6.12
CA PHE A 100 19.63 5.14 5.44
C PHE A 100 20.53 6.06 6.29
N PHE A 101 20.29 6.14 7.60
CA PHE A 101 21.05 6.99 8.51
C PHE A 101 22.32 6.34 9.06
N VAL A 102 22.35 5.01 9.21
CA VAL A 102 23.54 4.29 9.73
C VAL A 102 24.56 4.01 8.62
N SER A 103 24.10 3.81 7.38
CA SER A 103 25.01 3.51 6.26
C SER A 103 25.83 4.74 5.83
N LYS A 104 27.13 4.53 5.65
CA LYS A 104 28.07 5.57 5.21
C LYS A 104 27.97 5.88 3.71
N GLY A 105 27.25 5.06 2.93
CA GLY A 105 27.08 5.21 1.48
C GLY A 105 26.88 3.87 0.77
N GLY A 106 26.88 3.91 -0.56
CA GLY A 106 26.80 2.73 -1.43
C GLY A 106 25.45 2.02 -1.41
N ILE A 107 25.48 0.75 -1.83
CA ILE A 107 24.29 -0.10 -2.04
C ILE A 107 23.34 -0.12 -0.84
N LEU A 108 23.89 -0.26 0.36
CA LEU A 108 23.06 -0.34 1.57
C LEU A 108 22.26 0.94 1.77
N LYS A 109 22.86 2.11 1.50
CA LYS A 109 22.18 3.41 1.61
C LYS A 109 21.09 3.57 0.57
N GLU A 110 21.37 3.17 -0.66
CA GLU A 110 20.42 3.22 -1.78
C GLU A 110 19.21 2.32 -1.52
N VAL A 111 19.41 1.05 -1.19
CA VAL A 111 18.32 0.10 -0.90
C VAL A 111 17.50 0.55 0.32
N SER A 112 18.16 1.15 1.32
CA SER A 112 17.46 1.73 2.47
C SER A 112 16.54 2.88 2.08
N PHE A 113 17.00 3.74 1.15
CA PHE A 113 16.16 4.79 0.59
C PHE A 113 14.95 4.22 -0.17
N GLY A 114 15.14 3.21 -1.02
CA GLY A 114 14.02 2.55 -1.71
C GLY A 114 13.03 1.90 -0.74
N THR A 115 13.54 1.25 0.32
CA THR A 115 12.71 0.65 1.38
C THR A 115 11.90 1.73 2.11
N LEU A 116 12.50 2.89 2.38
CA LEU A 116 11.81 4.03 2.97
C LEU A 116 10.70 4.57 2.05
N MET A 117 10.96 4.69 0.75
CA MET A 117 9.95 5.09 -0.24
C MET A 117 8.78 4.10 -0.33
N LEU A 118 9.06 2.80 -0.24
CA LEU A 118 8.00 1.77 -0.14
C LEU A 118 7.19 1.94 1.15
N GLY A 119 7.86 2.15 2.28
CA GLY A 119 7.22 2.44 3.57
C GLY A 119 6.28 3.65 3.51
N LEU A 120 6.69 4.73 2.84
CA LEU A 120 5.83 5.90 2.61
C LEU A 120 4.57 5.58 1.81
N GLY A 121 4.68 4.74 0.77
CA GLY A 121 3.50 4.25 0.04
C GLY A 121 2.55 3.47 0.96
N TYR A 122 3.10 2.64 1.84
CA TYR A 122 2.34 1.87 2.83
C TYR A 122 1.63 2.75 3.89
N VAL A 123 2.16 3.94 4.22
CA VAL A 123 1.45 4.93 5.05
C VAL A 123 0.15 5.36 4.37
N GLY A 124 0.22 5.69 3.08
CA GLY A 124 -0.97 6.02 2.28
C GLY A 124 -1.95 4.86 2.23
N LEU A 125 -1.45 3.64 2.01
CA LEU A 125 -2.27 2.42 2.00
C LEU A 125 -2.99 2.19 3.32
N LEU A 126 -2.32 2.39 4.45
CA LEU A 126 -2.93 2.26 5.77
C LEU A 126 -4.10 3.22 5.93
N LYS A 127 -3.93 4.49 5.54
CA LYS A 127 -5.01 5.47 5.57
C LYS A 127 -6.20 5.02 4.72
N ALA A 128 -5.97 4.64 3.46
CA ALA A 128 -7.02 4.18 2.56
C ALA A 128 -7.70 2.90 3.08
N ALA A 129 -6.95 2.00 3.71
CA ALA A 129 -7.47 0.79 4.31
C ALA A 129 -8.38 1.07 5.52
N ILE A 130 -8.04 2.07 6.36
CA ILE A 130 -8.89 2.51 7.47
C ILE A 130 -10.23 3.02 6.92
N GLU A 131 -10.20 3.93 5.93
CA GLU A 131 -11.42 4.46 5.29
C GLU A 131 -12.26 3.35 4.66
N MET A 132 -11.60 2.40 3.98
CA MET A 132 -12.26 1.24 3.37
C MET A 132 -12.95 0.36 4.43
N HIS A 133 -12.29 0.11 5.55
CA HIS A 133 -12.84 -0.67 6.66
C HIS A 133 -14.04 0.03 7.31
N GLU A 134 -13.98 1.34 7.47
CA GLU A 134 -15.09 2.14 8.01
C GLU A 134 -16.32 2.10 7.10
N HIS A 135 -16.14 2.18 5.79
CA HIS A 135 -17.24 2.17 4.82
C HIS A 135 -17.89 0.80 4.62
N HIS A 136 -17.14 -0.30 4.79
CA HIS A 136 -17.61 -1.65 4.39
C HIS A 136 -17.88 -2.61 5.54
N ARG A 137 -17.48 -2.29 6.78
CA ARG A 137 -17.77 -3.17 7.92
C ARG A 137 -19.28 -3.37 8.07
N VAL A 138 -19.72 -4.62 8.15
CA VAL A 138 -21.11 -4.93 8.47
C VAL A 138 -21.28 -4.73 9.97
N VAL A 139 -22.04 -3.72 10.36
CA VAL A 139 -22.44 -3.52 11.76
C VAL A 139 -23.47 -4.61 12.08
N ALA A 140 -23.21 -5.43 13.11
CA ALA A 140 -24.21 -6.39 13.58
C ALA A 140 -25.50 -5.64 13.93
N PRO A 141 -26.70 -6.15 13.57
CA PRO A 141 -27.95 -5.45 13.85
C PRO A 141 -28.05 -5.16 15.34
N ALA A 142 -28.29 -3.89 15.68
CA ALA A 142 -28.58 -3.49 17.05
C ALA A 142 -29.77 -4.34 17.54
N VAL A 143 -29.57 -5.10 18.61
CA VAL A 143 -30.66 -5.82 19.28
C VAL A 143 -31.65 -4.74 19.73
N SER A 144 -32.81 -4.67 19.07
CA SER A 144 -33.89 -3.78 19.51
C SER A 144 -34.28 -4.19 20.93
N PRO A 145 -34.43 -3.25 21.87
CA PRO A 145 -34.97 -3.59 23.18
C PRO A 145 -36.33 -4.25 22.96
N THR A 146 -36.46 -5.51 23.37
CA THR A 146 -37.76 -6.17 23.45
C THR A 146 -38.63 -5.35 24.39
N GLU A 147 -39.64 -4.69 23.85
CA GLU A 147 -40.68 -3.97 24.59
C GLU A 147 -41.47 -5.01 25.40
N PRO A 148 -41.49 -4.97 26.74
CA PRO A 148 -42.36 -5.83 27.53
C PRO A 148 -43.81 -5.37 27.39
N ALA A 149 -44.69 -6.32 27.07
CA ALA A 149 -46.14 -6.17 26.93
C ALA A 149 -46.86 -5.89 28.25
#